data_AF-A0A7L2AVJ4-F1
#
_entry.id   AF-A0A7L2AVJ4-F1
#
_cell.length_a   1.000
_cell.length_b   1.000
_cell.length_c   1.000
_cell.angle_alpha   90.00
_cell.angle_beta   90.00
_cell.angle_gamma   90.00
#
_symmetry.space_group_name_H-M   'P 1'
#
loop_
_entity.id
_entity.type
_entity.pdbx_description
1 polymer ?
#
loop_
_entity_poly.entity_id
_entity_poly.type
_entity_poly.pdbx_seq_one_letter_code
_entity_poly.pdbx_strand_id
1 'polypeptide(L)' 'CDDQLSFVPAGMKDSHQMTIFRIIAAILHLGNLEFQAEEDGDSCSISSKDEHLSNFCSLLGVEHSQMQHWLCHQK' A
#
# COMPACT_ATOMS: atom_id res chain seq x y z
N CYS A 1 19.25 34.99 -11.61
CA CYS A 1 18.82 33.79 -12.34
C CYS A 1 19.90 32.75 -12.18
N ASP A 2 19.76 31.85 -11.21
CA ASP A 2 20.47 30.58 -11.02
C ASP A 2 20.06 30.12 -9.61
N ASP A 3 19.49 28.96 -9.32
CA ASP A 3 19.10 27.78 -10.08
C ASP A 3 17.99 27.15 -9.21
N GLN A 4 16.82 26.89 -9.78
CA GLN A 4 15.79 26.11 -9.08
C GLN A 4 16.24 24.65 -9.06
N LEU A 5 16.88 24.16 -7.99
CA LEU A 5 16.98 22.71 -7.80
C LEU A 5 17.36 22.31 -6.37
N SER A 6 16.37 21.90 -5.58
CA SER A 6 16.56 20.85 -4.57
C SER A 6 15.19 20.41 -4.03
N PHE A 7 14.46 19.61 -4.82
CA PHE A 7 13.28 18.89 -4.32
C PHE A 7 13.59 17.48 -3.77
N VAL A 8 14.87 17.11 -3.65
CA VAL A 8 15.26 15.88 -2.96
C VAL A 8 16.51 16.16 -2.13
N PRO A 9 16.40 16.15 -0.79
CA PRO A 9 17.57 16.22 0.07
C PRO A 9 18.47 15.01 -0.20
N ALA A 10 19.67 15.29 -0.70
CA ALA A 10 20.74 14.33 -0.81
C ALA A 10 21.20 13.92 0.60
N GLY A 11 21.17 12.61 0.89
CA GLY A 11 21.72 12.03 2.12
C GLY A 11 20.62 11.47 3.02
N MET A 12 20.35 10.18 2.88
CA MET A 12 19.48 9.43 3.78
C MET A 12 19.88 9.65 5.26
N LYS A 13 18.90 9.96 6.13
CA LYS A 13 18.38 9.06 7.19
C LYS A 13 17.69 9.84 8.33
N ASP A 14 16.63 10.59 8.03
CA ASP A 14 15.61 10.88 9.04
C ASP A 14 14.61 9.71 9.05
N SER A 15 14.56 8.98 10.17
CA SER A 15 13.60 7.88 10.39
C SER A 15 12.16 8.31 10.09
N HIS A 16 11.84 9.58 10.33
CA HIS A 16 10.54 10.17 10.00
C HIS A 16 10.28 10.26 8.50
N GLN A 17 11.25 10.70 7.69
CA GLN A 17 11.09 10.76 6.23
C GLN A 17 10.89 9.35 5.65
N MET A 18 11.66 8.37 6.12
CA MET A 18 11.47 6.97 5.73
C MET A 18 10.09 6.45 6.10
N THR A 19 9.55 6.80 7.27
CA THR A 19 8.17 6.45 7.65
C THR A 19 7.15 7.11 6.71
N ILE A 20 7.32 8.38 6.36
CA ILE A 20 6.45 9.09 5.42
C ILE A 20 6.46 8.38 4.05
N PHE A 21 7.65 8.05 3.52
CA PHE A 21 7.77 7.32 2.26
C PHE A 21 7.13 5.93 2.33
N ARG A 22 7.28 5.21 3.45
CA ARG A 22 6.62 3.91 3.66
C ARG A 22 5.10 4.01 3.65
N ILE A 23 4.53 5.04 4.28
CA ILE A 23 3.08 5.28 4.28
C ILE A 23 2.59 5.60 2.86
N ILE A 24 3.28 6.51 2.15
CA ILE A 24 2.92 6.87 0.78
C ILE A 24 2.99 5.64 -0.14
N ALA A 25 4.07 4.86 -0.05
CA ALA A 25 4.23 3.63 -0.81
C ALA A 25 3.11 2.63 -0.50
N ALA A 26 2.75 2.46 0.77
CA ALA A 26 1.64 1.59 1.16
C ALA A 26 0.33 2.03 0.50
N ILE A 27 -0.02 3.33 0.58
CA ILE A 27 -1.23 3.88 -0.07
C ILE A 27 -1.19 3.65 -1.59
N LEU A 28 -0.03 3.82 -2.22
CA LEU A 28 0.11 3.60 -3.66
C LEU A 28 -0.12 2.13 -4.04
N HIS A 29 0.43 1.19 -3.27
CA HIS A 29 0.16 -0.23 -3.46
C HIS A 29 -1.32 -0.55 -3.25
N LEU A 30 -1.95 0.00 -2.20
CA LEU A 30 -3.36 -0.19 -1.93
C LEU A 30 -4.25 0.27 -3.10
N GLY A 31 -3.91 1.40 -3.74
CA GLY A 31 -4.63 1.92 -4.90
C GLY A 31 -4.51 1.09 -6.17
N ASN A 32 -3.53 0.18 -6.23
CA ASN A 32 -3.33 -0.73 -7.36
C ASN A 32 -3.83 -2.16 -7.07
N LEU A 33 -4.58 -2.34 -5.98
CA LEU A 33 -5.24 -3.62 -5.68
C LEU A 33 -6.40 -3.86 -6.63
N GLU A 34 -6.39 -5.04 -7.25
CA GLU A 34 -7.51 -5.51 -8.06
C GLU A 34 -8.46 -6.37 -7.21
N PHE A 35 -9.69 -5.88 -7.08
CA PHE A 35 -10.78 -6.61 -6.44
C PHE A 35 -11.52 -7.43 -7.49
N GLN A 36 -11.64 -8.73 -7.25
CA GLN A 36 -12.44 -9.63 -8.07
C GLN A 36 -13.82 -9.74 -7.43
N ALA A 37 -14.87 -9.39 -8.17
CA ALA A 37 -16.23 -9.63 -7.72
C ALA A 37 -16.54 -11.13 -7.83
N GLU A 38 -17.14 -11.70 -6.78
CA GLU A 38 -17.65 -13.07 -6.84
C GLU A 38 -18.95 -13.12 -7.67
N GLU A 39 -19.29 -14.29 -8.22
CA GLU A 39 -20.44 -14.48 -9.11
C GLU A 39 -21.80 -14.13 -8.46
N ASP A 40 -21.86 -14.15 -7.12
CA ASP A 40 -23.05 -13.81 -6.33
C ASP A 40 -23.26 -12.29 -6.16
N GLY A 41 -22.27 -11.46 -6.53
CA GLY A 41 -22.35 -10.00 -6.52
C GLY A 41 -22.36 -9.33 -5.14
N ASP A 42 -22.52 -10.11 -4.06
CA ASP A 42 -22.56 -9.62 -2.67
C ASP A 42 -21.17 -9.63 -1.99
N SER A 43 -20.16 -10.23 -2.62
CA SER A 43 -18.80 -10.31 -2.07
C SER A 43 -17.73 -10.03 -3.13
N CYS A 44 -16.57 -9.57 -2.64
CA CYS A 44 -15.37 -9.41 -3.44
C CYS A 44 -14.21 -10.18 -2.81
N SER A 45 -13.28 -10.63 -3.63
CA SER A 45 -12.07 -11.32 -3.21
C SER A 45 -10.84 -10.65 -3.80
N ILE A 46 -9.74 -10.64 -3.05
CA ILE A 46 -8.42 -10.23 -3.54
C ILE A 46 -7.60 -11.50 -3.76
N SER A 47 -6.78 -11.55 -4.80
CA SER A 47 -5.88 -12.69 -5.04
C SER A 47 -4.92 -12.86 -3.86
N SER A 48 -4.81 -14.08 -3.31
CA SER A 48 -3.81 -14.38 -2.26
C SER A 48 -2.36 -14.25 -2.73
N LYS A 49 -2.14 -14.10 -4.04
CA LYS A 49 -0.82 -13.87 -4.66
C LYS A 49 -0.61 -12.43 -5.10
N ASP A 50 -1.51 -11.52 -4.71
CA ASP A 50 -1.42 -10.12 -5.08
C ASP A 50 -0.17 -9.48 -4.45
N GLU A 51 0.72 -8.98 -5.30
CA GLU A 51 1.97 -8.38 -4.88
C GLU A 51 1.76 -7.04 -4.17
N HIS A 52 0.72 -6.30 -4.54
CA HIS A 52 0.44 -5.00 -3.96
C HIS A 52 -0.08 -5.14 -2.53
N LEU A 53 -0.91 -6.16 -2.25
CA LEU A 53 -1.39 -6.45 -0.90
C LEU A 53 -0.24 -6.90 0.00
N SER A 54 0.64 -7.77 -0.50
CA SER A 54 1.85 -8.21 0.21
C SER A 54 2.79 -7.05 0.54
N ASN A 55 3.04 -6.16 -0.43
CA ASN A 55 3.88 -4.98 -0.24
C ASN A 55 3.25 -4.00 0.75
N PHE A 56 1.95 -3.72 0.64
CA PHE A 56 1.22 -2.90 1.60
C PHE A 56 1.34 -3.45 3.04
N CYS A 57 1.11 -4.76 3.21
CA CYS A 57 1.19 -5.42 4.50
C CYS A 57 2.61 -5.36 5.08
N SER A 58 3.62 -5.59 4.25
CA SER A 58 5.04 -5.51 4.65
C SER A 58 5.46 -4.09 5.02
N LEU A 59 4.96 -3.08 4.30
CA LEU A 59 5.27 -1.67 4.54
C LEU A 59 4.68 -1.16 5.87
N LEU A 60 3.45 -1.57 6.20
CA LEU A 60 2.76 -1.19 7.44
C LEU A 60 2.98 -2.15 8.61
N GLY A 61 3.52 -3.35 8.37
CA GLY A 61 3.73 -4.38 9.39
C GLY A 61 2.42 -5.04 9.86
N VAL A 62 1.46 -5.21 8.95
CA VAL A 62 0.14 -5.81 9.22
C VAL A 62 0.03 -7.20 8.61
N GLU A 63 -0.90 -8.02 9.11
CA GLU A 63 -1.08 -9.39 8.62
C GLU A 63 -1.91 -9.42 7.32
N HIS A 64 -1.38 -10.11 6.30
CA HIS A 64 -2.01 -10.22 4.98
C HIS A 64 -3.42 -10.84 5.03
N SER A 65 -3.58 -11.97 5.74
CA SER A 65 -4.87 -12.67 5.86
C SER A 65 -5.94 -11.80 6.52
N GLN A 66 -5.59 -11.11 7.60
CA GLN A 66 -6.52 -10.16 8.23
C GLN A 66 -6.87 -9.02 7.29
N MET A 67 -5.88 -8.39 6.64
CA MET A 67 -6.13 -7.26 5.75
C MET A 67 -7.04 -7.66 4.58
N GLN A 68 -6.77 -8.81 3.96
CA GLN A 68 -7.62 -9.37 2.90
C GLN A 68 -9.07 -9.54 3.40
N HIS A 69 -9.25 -10.10 4.60
CA HIS A 69 -10.59 -10.27 5.17
C HIS A 69 -11.28 -8.93 5.41
N TRP A 70 -10.59 -7.93 5.98
CA TRP A 70 -11.14 -6.60 6.24
C TRP A 70 -11.52 -5.82 4.96
N LEU A 71 -10.76 -5.99 3.88
CA LEU A 71 -11.02 -5.32 2.61
C LEU A 71 -12.19 -5.95 1.85
N CYS A 72 -12.37 -7.26 1.99
CA CYS A 72 -13.38 -8.05 1.27
C CYS A 72 -14.68 -8.24 2.05
N HIS A 73 -14.64 -8.12 3.38
CA HIS A 73 -15.79 -8.29 4.26
C HIS A 73 -15.94 -7.00 5.07
N GLN A 74 -16.90 -6.17 4.67
CA GLN A 74 -17.43 -5.15 5.58
C GLN A 74 -18.12 -5.86 6.74
N LYS A 75 -17.87 -5.41 7.97
CA LYS A 75 -18.74 -5.76 9.11
C LYS A 75 -20.16 -5.26 8.89
#